data_AF-T0HAX1-F1
#
_entry.id   AF-T0HAX1-F1
#
_cell.length_a   1.000
_cell.length_b   1.000
_cell.length_c   1.000
_cell.angle_alpha   90.00
_cell.angle_beta   90.00
_cell.angle_gamma   90.00
#
_symmetry.space_group_name_H-M   'P 1'
#
loop_
_entity.id
_entity.type
_entity.pdbx_description
1 polymer ?
#
loop_
_entity_poly.entity_id
_entity_poly.type
_entity_poly.pdbx_seq_one_letter_code
_entity_poly.pdbx_strand_id
1 'polypeptide(L)'
;MDHILYKNLKNYKYQLVKPYNFQTEIKHITSLRIGTSGVKIFVDLDPEGLLKIDAGYAWDGPSGPTIDTKTFMRGSLVHDALYQLMREEKLDRLKYRENADQLLKKICLEDGMNSFRASYVYRFVRLFGEPSAKPKDESKEWEVAP
;
A
#
# COMPACT_ATOMS: atom_id res chain seq x y z
N MET A 1 14.75 -11.66 7.81
CA MET A 1 13.66 -10.67 7.90
C MET A 1 14.03 -9.55 6.95
N ASP A 2 13.19 -9.30 5.95
CA ASP A 2 13.44 -8.18 5.06
C ASP A 2 13.06 -6.88 5.76
N HIS A 3 14.02 -5.95 5.82
CA HIS A 3 13.84 -4.66 6.48
C HIS A 3 13.61 -3.58 5.43
N ILE A 4 12.55 -2.79 5.60
CA ILE A 4 12.34 -1.58 4.81
C ILE A 4 13.03 -0.39 5.48
N LEU A 5 13.66 0.46 4.69
CA LEU A 5 14.27 1.71 5.16
C LEU A 5 13.37 2.88 4.73
N TYR A 6 12.90 3.69 5.67
CA TYR A 6 12.01 4.80 5.40
C TYR A 6 12.33 6.03 6.26
N LYS A 7 11.90 7.21 5.79
CA LYS A 7 11.98 8.48 6.52
C LYS A 7 10.57 9.04 6.76
N ASN A 8 10.39 9.79 7.84
CA ASN A 8 9.14 10.46 8.16
C ASN A 8 9.09 11.85 7.49
N LEU A 9 8.01 12.21 6.79
CA LEU A 9 7.82 13.54 6.22
C LEU A 9 6.69 14.26 6.97
N LYS A 10 6.82 15.58 7.18
CA LYS A 10 5.87 16.37 7.97
C LYS A 10 4.43 16.40 7.39
N ASN A 11 4.27 16.24 6.08
CA ASN A 11 2.98 16.32 5.36
C ASN A 11 2.53 14.98 4.72
N TYR A 12 3.43 14.00 4.60
CA TYR A 12 3.15 12.62 4.18
C TYR A 12 3.81 11.69 5.20
N LYS A 13 3.08 10.76 5.82
CA LYS A 13 3.60 10.14 7.04
C LYS A 13 4.95 9.43 6.85
N TYR A 14 5.18 8.73 5.73
CA TYR A 14 6.43 7.98 5.48
C TYR A 14 6.87 7.99 4.01
N GLN A 15 8.18 7.99 3.76
CA GLN A 15 8.76 7.84 2.42
C GLN A 15 9.85 6.77 2.40
N LEU A 16 9.79 5.88 1.41
CA LEU A 16 10.71 4.76 1.25
C LEU A 16 12.08 5.26 0.76
N VAL A 17 13.15 4.84 1.41
CA VAL A 17 14.54 5.26 1.10
C VAL A 17 15.24 4.29 0.18
N LYS A 18 14.89 2.99 0.24
CA LYS A 18 15.44 1.93 -0.61
C LYS A 18 14.32 1.20 -1.32
N PRO A 19 14.49 0.81 -2.60
CA PRO A 19 13.48 0.05 -3.30
C PRO A 19 13.19 -1.25 -2.54
N TYR A 20 11.92 -1.65 -2.54
CA TYR A 20 11.43 -2.84 -1.88
C TYR A 20 10.64 -3.69 -2.87
N ASN A 21 11.01 -4.96 -2.95
CA ASN A 21 10.33 -5.93 -3.81
C ASN A 21 9.63 -6.96 -2.93
N PHE A 22 8.39 -7.28 -3.28
CA PHE A 22 7.58 -8.23 -2.55
C PHE A 22 6.83 -9.16 -3.49
N GLN A 23 6.98 -10.46 -3.31
CA GLN A 23 6.26 -11.45 -4.10
C GLN A 23 4.83 -11.57 -3.58
N THR A 24 3.88 -11.03 -4.33
CA THR A 24 2.45 -11.21 -4.06
C THR A 24 1.92 -12.46 -4.76
N GLU A 25 0.76 -12.93 -4.30
CA GLU A 25 -0.03 -13.98 -4.96
C GLU A 25 -1.01 -13.39 -5.99
N ILE A 26 -1.02 -12.06 -6.15
CA ILE A 26 -1.89 -11.32 -7.07
C ILE A 26 -1.28 -11.37 -8.47
N LYS A 27 -1.80 -12.27 -9.30
CA LYS A 27 -1.43 -12.36 -10.72
C LYS A 27 -2.39 -11.57 -11.59
N HIS A 28 -1.84 -10.86 -12.56
CA HIS A 28 -2.59 -10.07 -13.54
C HIS A 28 -2.10 -10.38 -14.95
N ILE A 29 -2.94 -10.13 -15.97
CA ILE A 29 -2.59 -10.43 -17.37
C ILE A 29 -1.53 -9.46 -17.90
N THR A 30 -1.50 -8.25 -17.37
CA THR A 30 -0.62 -7.15 -17.77
C THR A 30 0.09 -6.55 -16.56
N SER A 31 1.27 -5.98 -16.79
CA SER A 31 2.00 -5.22 -15.76
C SER A 31 1.26 -3.94 -15.41
N LEU A 32 1.02 -3.70 -14.11
CA LEU A 32 0.32 -2.52 -13.61
C LEU A 32 1.33 -1.57 -12.96
N ARG A 33 1.37 -0.31 -13.43
CA ARG A 33 2.38 0.66 -13.02
C ARG A 33 1.76 1.94 -12.50
N ILE A 34 2.26 2.46 -11.40
CA ILE A 34 1.94 3.78 -10.86
C ILE A 34 3.14 4.70 -11.03
N GLY A 35 2.90 5.86 -11.66
CA GLY A 35 3.92 6.84 -11.95
C GLY A 35 3.63 7.60 -13.24
N THR A 36 4.40 8.66 -13.48
CA THR A 36 4.31 9.44 -14.71
C THR A 36 5.14 8.75 -15.78
N SER A 37 4.47 8.35 -16.87
CA SER A 37 5.14 7.72 -18.02
C SER A 37 6.28 8.60 -18.52
N GLY A 38 7.50 8.06 -18.58
CA GLY A 38 8.70 8.78 -19.01
C GLY A 38 9.45 9.55 -17.91
N VAL A 39 8.95 9.59 -16.67
CA VAL A 39 9.64 10.29 -15.56
C VAL A 39 10.10 9.31 -14.49
N LYS A 40 9.15 8.64 -13.81
CA LYS A 40 9.46 7.71 -12.72
C LYS A 40 8.27 6.81 -12.41
N ILE A 41 8.55 5.52 -12.24
CA ILE A 41 7.58 4.52 -11.77
C ILE A 41 7.86 4.28 -10.29
N PHE A 42 6.85 4.48 -9.45
CA PHE A 42 6.98 4.27 -8.02
C PHE A 42 6.46 2.91 -7.58
N VAL A 43 5.44 2.37 -8.25
CA VAL A 43 4.90 1.03 -7.99
C VAL A 43 4.75 0.30 -9.32
N ASP A 44 5.26 -0.92 -9.41
CA ASP A 44 5.14 -1.81 -10.57
C ASP A 44 4.74 -3.20 -10.07
N LEU A 45 3.59 -3.69 -10.50
CA LEU A 45 3.15 -5.06 -10.27
C LEU A 45 3.25 -5.81 -11.59
N ASP A 46 4.14 -6.78 -11.66
CA ASP A 46 4.29 -7.58 -12.87
C ASP A 46 3.23 -8.71 -12.96
N PRO A 47 3.03 -9.31 -14.16
CA PRO A 47 2.07 -10.40 -14.36
C PRO A 47 2.30 -11.61 -13.44
N GLU A 48 3.55 -11.84 -13.04
CA GLU A 48 3.98 -12.91 -12.16
C GLU A 48 3.62 -12.65 -10.68
N GLY A 49 3.22 -11.42 -10.34
CA GLY A 49 2.78 -10.98 -9.02
C GLY A 49 3.89 -10.37 -8.17
N LEU A 50 5.05 -10.07 -8.73
CA LEU A 50 6.11 -9.34 -8.04
C LEU A 50 5.76 -7.85 -8.00
N LEU A 51 5.51 -7.35 -6.80
CA LEU A 51 5.30 -5.94 -6.51
C LEU A 51 6.64 -5.28 -6.24
N LYS A 52 7.02 -4.31 -7.06
CA LYS A 52 8.22 -3.49 -6.93
C LYS A 52 7.81 -2.09 -6.52
N ILE A 53 8.34 -1.62 -5.39
CA ILE A 53 8.10 -0.29 -4.85
C ILE A 53 9.44 0.45 -4.86
N ASP A 54 9.55 1.50 -5.66
CA ASP A 54 10.81 2.22 -5.83
C ASP A 54 11.08 3.20 -4.69
N ALA A 55 12.36 3.53 -4.49
CA ALA A 55 12.77 4.56 -3.55
C ALA A 55 12.14 5.91 -3.89
N GLY A 56 11.65 6.61 -2.87
CA GLY A 56 10.90 7.86 -3.01
C GLY A 56 9.39 7.68 -3.00
N TYR A 57 8.87 6.45 -2.99
CA TYR A 57 7.44 6.23 -2.76
C TYR A 57 7.03 6.73 -1.37
N ALA A 58 6.01 7.58 -1.32
CA ALA A 58 5.45 8.11 -0.09
C ALA A 58 4.10 7.45 0.19
N TRP A 59 3.87 7.05 1.44
CA TRP A 59 2.65 6.37 1.88
C TRP A 59 2.22 6.86 3.26
N ASP A 60 0.93 6.69 3.56
CA ASP A 60 0.33 7.20 4.80
C ASP A 60 0.63 6.33 6.04
N GLY A 61 1.37 5.24 5.86
CA GLY A 61 1.65 4.31 6.95
C GLY A 61 0.39 3.58 7.43
N PRO A 62 0.41 3.07 8.66
CA PRO A 62 -0.74 2.39 9.21
C PRO A 62 -1.90 3.36 9.42
N SER A 63 -3.00 3.13 8.70
CA SER A 63 -4.20 3.95 8.78
C SER A 63 -5.22 3.33 9.75
N GLY A 64 -5.80 4.15 10.64
CA GLY A 64 -6.80 3.75 11.62
C GLY A 64 -6.33 3.80 13.09
N PRO A 65 -7.12 3.32 14.06
CA PRO A 65 -6.82 3.35 15.50
C PRO A 65 -5.70 2.36 15.91
N THR A 66 -4.85 2.00 14.96
CA THR A 66 -3.83 0.97 15.10
C THR A 66 -2.53 1.58 15.56
N ILE A 67 -1.86 0.94 16.52
CA ILE A 67 -0.59 1.44 17.06
C ILE A 67 0.49 1.27 15.97
N ASP A 68 1.21 2.34 15.65
CA ASP A 68 2.37 2.30 14.74
C ASP A 68 3.47 1.42 15.36
N THR A 69 3.54 0.16 14.94
CA THR A 69 4.62 -0.76 15.31
C THR A 69 5.52 -1.01 14.11
N LYS A 70 6.82 -1.24 14.36
CA LYS A 70 7.78 -1.62 13.31
C LYS A 70 7.29 -2.82 12.50
N THR A 71 6.53 -3.71 13.13
CA THR A 71 5.91 -4.90 12.54
C THR A 71 4.73 -4.64 11.62
N PHE A 72 4.25 -3.39 11.54
CA PHE A 72 3.14 -2.99 10.69
C PHE A 72 3.59 -2.15 9.49
N MET A 73 4.81 -1.61 9.51
CA MET A 73 5.30 -0.68 8.49
C MET A 73 5.50 -1.36 7.12
N ARG A 74 6.04 -2.58 7.10
CA ARG A 74 6.21 -3.35 5.86
C ARG A 74 4.86 -3.74 5.26
N GLY A 75 3.94 -4.17 6.12
CA GLY A 75 2.59 -4.51 5.71
C GLY A 75 1.84 -3.30 5.15
N SER A 76 1.86 -2.17 5.86
CA SER A 76 1.17 -0.96 5.43
C SER A 76 1.72 -0.41 4.12
N LEU A 77 3.04 -0.51 3.89
CA LEU A 77 3.65 -0.14 2.60
C LEU A 77 3.08 -0.96 1.43
N VAL A 78 3.06 -2.29 1.56
CA VAL A 78 2.55 -3.18 0.51
C VAL A 78 1.05 -2.98 0.31
N HIS A 79 0.30 -2.80 1.40
CA HIS A 79 -1.14 -2.55 1.37
C HIS A 79 -1.49 -1.24 0.66
N ASP A 80 -0.80 -0.14 0.99
CA ASP A 80 -1.04 1.18 0.39
C ASP A 80 -0.68 1.19 -1.11
N ALA A 81 0.42 0.53 -1.50
CA ALA A 81 0.80 0.37 -2.91
C ALA A 81 -0.26 -0.39 -3.73
N LEU A 82 -0.80 -1.48 -3.19
CA LEU A 82 -1.90 -2.24 -3.82
C LEU A 82 -3.19 -1.43 -3.87
N TYR A 83 -3.50 -0.68 -2.81
CA TYR A 83 -4.66 0.20 -2.77
C TYR A 83 -4.55 1.36 -3.76
N GLN A 84 -3.35 1.90 -3.98
CA GLN A 84 -3.14 2.93 -4.98
C GLN A 84 -3.35 2.39 -6.40
N LEU A 85 -2.92 1.15 -6.69
CA LEU A 85 -3.25 0.47 -7.94
C LEU A 85 -4.77 0.32 -8.14
N MET A 86 -5.51 0.06 -7.07
CA MET A 86 -6.97 0.01 -7.11
C MET A 86 -7.60 1.40 -7.28
N ARG A 87 -7.04 2.42 -6.63
CA ARG A 87 -7.51 3.81 -6.70
C ARG A 87 -7.34 4.42 -8.09
N GLU A 88 -6.26 4.07 -8.79
CA GLU A 88 -6.03 4.45 -10.19
C GLU A 88 -6.74 3.52 -11.19
N GLU A 89 -7.66 2.67 -10.73
CA GLU A 89 -8.46 1.74 -11.56
C GLU A 89 -7.63 0.76 -12.41
N LYS A 90 -6.34 0.60 -12.08
CA LYS A 90 -5.43 -0.36 -12.74
C LYS A 90 -5.65 -1.78 -12.25
N LEU A 91 -6.09 -1.92 -10.99
CA LEU A 91 -6.40 -3.20 -10.36
C LEU A 91 -7.86 -3.21 -9.91
N ASP A 92 -8.60 -4.28 -10.24
CA ASP A 92 -10.00 -4.42 -9.82
C ASP A 92 -10.10 -4.54 -8.28
N ARG A 93 -10.59 -3.48 -7.65
CA ARG A 93 -10.78 -3.43 -6.19
C ARG A 93 -11.74 -4.49 -5.68
N LEU A 94 -12.79 -4.86 -6.44
CA LEU A 94 -13.80 -5.81 -5.97
C LEU A 94 -13.19 -7.22 -5.89
N LYS A 95 -12.28 -7.52 -6.81
CA LYS A 95 -11.61 -8.82 -6.89
C LYS A 95 -10.39 -8.93 -5.97
N TYR A 96 -9.60 -7.86 -5.85
CA TYR A 96 -8.27 -7.93 -5.24
C TYR A 96 -8.15 -7.27 -3.86
N ARG A 97 -9.18 -6.55 -3.38
CA ARG A 97 -9.15 -5.95 -2.03
C ARG A 97 -8.97 -6.98 -0.92
N GLU A 98 -9.69 -8.10 -0.97
CA GLU A 98 -9.55 -9.16 0.02
C GLU A 98 -8.13 -9.74 0.02
N ASN A 99 -7.53 -9.95 -1.16
CA ASN A 99 -6.16 -10.44 -1.27
C ASN A 99 -5.16 -9.45 -0.68
N ALA A 100 -5.32 -8.15 -0.93
CA ALA A 100 -4.47 -7.12 -0.34
C ALA A 100 -4.58 -7.07 1.19
N ASP A 101 -5.80 -7.18 1.73
CA ASP A 101 -6.04 -7.21 3.18
C ASP A 101 -5.47 -8.48 3.83
N GLN A 102 -5.60 -9.64 3.17
CA GLN A 102 -5.01 -10.89 3.65
C GLN A 102 -3.48 -10.83 3.63
N LEU A 103 -2.90 -10.22 2.60
CA LEU A 103 -1.46 -10.05 2.48
C LEU A 103 -0.90 -9.14 3.57
N LEU A 104 -1.62 -8.05 3.89
CA LEU A 104 -1.32 -7.20 5.04
C LEU A 104 -1.22 -8.01 6.33
N LYS A 105 -2.23 -8.86 6.59
CA LYS A 105 -2.24 -9.75 7.77
C LYS A 105 -1.05 -10.71 7.77
N LYS A 106 -0.76 -11.34 6.64
CA LYS A 106 0.36 -12.29 6.48
C LYS A 106 1.70 -11.63 6.79
N ILE A 107 1.96 -10.47 6.19
CA ILE A 107 3.18 -9.68 6.42
C ILE A 107 3.31 -9.28 7.89
N CYS A 108 2.21 -8.82 8.52
CA CYS A 108 2.22 -8.46 9.94
C CYS A 108 2.60 -9.65 10.83
N LEU A 109 2.05 -10.84 10.55
CA LEU A 109 2.36 -12.06 11.28
C LEU A 109 3.83 -12.46 11.11
N GLU A 110 4.36 -12.42 9.88
CA GLU A 110 5.76 -12.68 9.57
C GLU A 110 6.71 -11.72 10.30
N ASP A 111 6.31 -10.46 10.44
CA ASP A 111 7.09 -9.45 11.16
C ASP A 111 6.95 -9.57 12.69
N GLY A 112 6.26 -10.59 13.19
CA GLY A 112 6.14 -10.88 14.63
C GLY A 112 4.99 -10.15 15.31
N MET A 113 4.03 -9.61 14.57
CA MET A 113 2.79 -9.11 15.16
C MET A 113 1.97 -10.27 15.73
N ASN A 114 1.43 -10.09 16.94
CA ASN A 114 0.55 -11.06 17.57
C ASN A 114 -0.67 -11.36 16.66
N SER A 115 -1.04 -12.64 16.55
CA SER A 115 -2.13 -13.11 15.67
C SER A 115 -3.51 -12.54 15.98
N PHE A 116 -3.79 -12.23 17.25
CA PHE A 116 -5.00 -11.51 17.66
C PHE A 116 -5.02 -10.11 17.08
N ARG A 117 -3.88 -9.41 17.19
CA ARG A 117 -3.73 -8.05 16.69
C ARG A 117 -3.76 -8.00 15.15
N ALA A 118 -3.09 -8.92 14.47
CA ALA A 118 -3.15 -9.02 13.02
C ALA A 118 -4.58 -9.30 12.50
N SER A 119 -5.34 -10.13 13.23
CA SER A 119 -6.75 -10.41 12.89
C SER A 119 -7.67 -9.22 13.17
N TYR A 120 -7.40 -8.45 14.22
CA TYR A 120 -8.07 -7.18 14.50
C TYR A 120 -7.82 -6.16 13.38
N VAL A 121 -6.55 -5.95 13.00
CA VAL A 121 -6.15 -5.07 11.89
C VAL A 121 -6.88 -5.46 10.60
N TYR A 122 -6.87 -6.74 10.23
CA TYR A 122 -7.58 -7.24 9.04
C TYR A 122 -9.07 -6.89 9.06
N ARG A 123 -9.76 -7.15 10.19
CA ARG A 123 -11.19 -6.84 10.31
C ARG A 123 -11.47 -5.35 10.20
N PHE A 124 -10.64 -4.51 10.80
CA PHE A 124 -10.79 -3.06 10.74
C PHE A 124 -10.57 -2.51 9.33
N VAL A 125 -9.51 -2.93 8.64
CA VAL A 125 -9.25 -2.52 7.26
C VAL A 125 -10.38 -2.98 6.34
N ARG A 126 -10.94 -4.18 6.55
CA ARG A 126 -12.08 -4.68 5.76
C ARG A 126 -13.34 -3.84 5.92
N LEU A 127 -13.60 -3.36 7.15
CA LEU A 127 -14.78 -2.55 7.50
C LEU A 127 -14.63 -1.07 7.13
N PHE A 128 -13.43 -0.50 7.26
CA PHE A 128 -13.20 0.95 7.14
C PHE A 128 -12.30 1.35 5.96
N GLY A 129 -11.68 0.42 5.26
CA GLY A 129 -10.77 0.70 4.13
C GLY A 129 -11.47 0.91 2.80
N GLU A 130 -12.78 0.66 2.70
CA GLU A 130 -13.55 0.82 1.46
C GLU A 130 -13.48 2.26 0.88
N PRO A 131 -13.58 3.35 1.66
CA PRO A 131 -13.41 4.71 1.17
C PRO A 131 -12.00 4.97 0.60
N SER A 132 -10.96 4.39 1.21
CA SER A 132 -9.57 4.59 0.79
C SER A 132 -9.23 3.92 -0.55
N ALA A 133 -10.04 2.93 -0.97
CA ALA A 133 -9.93 2.25 -2.26
C ALA A 133 -10.86 2.84 -3.35
N LYS A 134 -11.65 3.87 -3.04
CA LYS A 134 -12.45 4.56 -4.05
C LYS A 134 -11.55 5.48 -4.89
N PRO A 135 -11.76 5.57 -6.22
CA PRO A 135 -11.07 6.56 -7.04
C PRO A 135 -11.29 7.96 -6.45
N LYS A 136 -10.24 8.78 -6.43
CA LYS A 136 -10.37 10.18 -5.97
C LYS A 136 -11.36 10.86 -6.92
N ASP A 137 -12.43 11.40 -6.35
CA ASP A 137 -13.35 12.30 -7.06
C ASP A 137 -12.57 13.58 -7.40
N GLU A 138 -12.32 13.85 -8.69
CA GLU A 138 -11.50 14.98 -9.17
C GLU A 138 -12.12 16.37 -8.87
N SER A 139 -13.24 16.43 -8.15
CA SER A 139 -14.03 17.66 -7.97
C SER A 139 -13.53 18.63 -6.89
N LYS A 140 -12.41 18.37 -6.20
CA LYS A 140 -11.77 19.33 -5.29
C LYS A 140 -10.25 19.14 -5.22
N GLU A 141 -9.47 20.11 -5.69
CA GLU A 141 -8.13 20.49 -5.14
C GLU A 141 -7.39 21.51 -6.05
N TRP A 142 -8.04 22.56 -6.55
CA TRP A 142 -7.32 23.78 -6.95
C TRP A 142 -7.68 24.88 -5.96
N GLU A 143 -6.93 24.96 -4.86
CA GLU A 143 -6.92 26.15 -4.03
C GLU A 143 -5.76 27.03 -4.50
N VAL A 144 -6.09 28.20 -5.04
CA VAL A 144 -5.12 29.23 -5.42
C VAL A 144 -4.80 30.04 -4.16
N ALA A 145 -3.56 29.95 -3.68
CA ALA A 145 -3.06 30.83 -2.63
C ALA A 145 -2.67 32.20 -3.24
N PRO A 146 -2.86 33.32 -2.52
CA PRO A 146 -2.39 34.64 -2.96
C PRO A 146 -0.86 34.72 -3.07
#